data_AF-A0A7T7VT72-F1
#
_entry.id   AF-A0A7T7VT72-F1
#
_cell.length_a   1.000
_cell.length_b   1.000
_cell.length_c   1.000
_cell.angle_alpha   90.00
_cell.angle_beta   90.00
_cell.angle_gamma   90.00
#
_symmetry.space_group_name_H-M   'P 1'
#
loop_
_entity.id
_entity.type
_entity.pdbx_description
1 polymer ?
#
loop_
_entity_poly.entity_id
_entity_poly.type
_entity_poly.pdbx_seq_one_letter_code
_entity_poly.pdbx_strand_id
1 'polypeptide(L)'
;MFIRSETLFLRPAWVEDAPRLHHLNAPAAFDPPPGSNPAHDAERHALVVTMPHAGARIIGAATLRAHGNGWKRAAWLAPAYRNLGLDAEIEAALASLTQVLPSPDGGQRVMRTPDLIAA
;
A
#
# COMPACT_ATOMS: atom_id res chain seq x y z
N MET A 1 4.31 -6.14 6.06
CA MET A 1 4.72 -6.14 4.63
C MET A 1 5.15 -4.73 4.27
N PHE A 2 6.32 -4.56 3.68
CA PHE A 2 6.88 -3.25 3.29
C PHE A 2 7.30 -3.32 1.82
N ILE A 3 7.18 -2.21 1.09
CA ILE A 3 7.71 -2.10 -0.27
C ILE A 3 8.68 -0.95 -0.31
N ARG A 4 9.86 -1.23 -0.84
CA ARG A 4 10.83 -0.22 -1.23
C ARG A 4 10.82 -0.12 -2.74
N SER A 5 10.59 1.06 -3.26
CA SER A 5 10.88 1.42 -4.65
C SER A 5 12.18 2.22 -4.69
N GLU A 6 12.51 2.81 -5.84
CA GLU A 6 13.78 3.52 -6.02
C GLU A 6 13.88 4.74 -5.10
N THR A 7 12.82 5.54 -5.01
CA THR A 7 12.77 6.79 -4.26
C THR A 7 11.81 6.75 -3.07
N LEU A 8 10.86 5.80 -3.05
CA LEU A 8 9.80 5.71 -2.04
C LEU A 8 9.89 4.45 -1.18
N PHE A 9 9.24 4.56 -0.03
CA PHE A 9 8.99 3.44 0.86
C PHE A 9 7.53 3.44 1.28
N LEU A 10 6.82 2.36 0.95
CA LEU A 10 5.43 2.12 1.32
C LEU A 10 5.41 1.16 2.49
N ARG A 11 4.71 1.55 3.55
CA ARG A 11 4.52 0.71 4.74
C ARG A 11 3.07 0.72 5.18
N PRO A 12 2.63 -0.26 5.98
CA PRO A 12 1.30 -0.23 6.54
C PRO A 12 1.11 1.05 7.37
N ALA A 13 -0.06 1.65 7.22
CA ALA A 13 -0.48 2.79 8.02
C ALA A 13 -0.84 2.30 9.43
N TRP A 14 -0.43 3.07 10.43
CA TRP A 14 -0.79 2.86 11.83
C TRP A 14 -1.66 4.02 12.29
N VAL A 15 -2.43 3.83 13.37
CA VAL A 15 -3.33 4.88 13.90
C VAL A 15 -2.55 6.16 14.24
N GLU A 16 -1.30 6.02 14.67
CA GLU A 16 -0.36 7.09 14.97
C GLU A 16 0.04 7.94 13.75
N ASP A 17 -0.20 7.46 12.53
CA ASP A 17 0.04 8.22 11.31
C ASP A 17 -1.08 9.23 10.99
N ALA A 18 -2.28 9.04 11.56
CA ALA A 18 -3.44 9.87 11.27
C ALA A 18 -3.19 11.37 11.52
N PRO A 19 -2.58 11.82 12.63
CA PRO A 19 -2.27 13.24 12.84
C PRO A 19 -1.36 13.82 11.74
N ARG A 20 -0.40 13.04 11.23
CA ARG A 20 0.51 13.47 10.16
C ARG A 20 -0.20 13.55 8.82
N LEU A 21 -1.04 12.56 8.50
CA LEU A 21 -1.86 12.57 7.29
C LEU A 21 -2.86 13.73 7.30
N HIS A 22 -3.49 13.99 8.44
CA HIS A 22 -4.38 15.12 8.64
C HIS A 22 -3.65 16.46 8.43
N HIS A 23 -2.43 16.61 8.96
CA HIS A 23 -1.62 17.82 8.73
C HIS A 23 -1.28 18.06 7.25
N LEU A 24 -1.19 16.99 6.45
CA LEU A 24 -0.99 17.07 5.01
C LEU A 24 -2.30 17.31 4.22
N ASN A 25 -3.45 17.37 4.91
CA ASN A 25 -4.79 17.41 4.32
C ASN A 25 -5.12 16.17 3.48
N ALA A 26 -4.70 14.99 3.94
CA ALA A 26 -5.10 13.73 3.33
C ALA A 26 -6.63 13.54 3.42
N PRO A 27 -7.28 13.04 2.36
CA PRO A 27 -8.69 12.68 2.45
C PRO A 27 -8.90 11.57 3.48
N ALA A 28 -9.97 11.65 4.27
CA ALA A 28 -10.29 10.66 5.32
C ALA A 28 -10.43 9.21 4.79
N ALA A 29 -10.69 9.05 3.48
CA ALA A 29 -10.68 7.76 2.80
C ALA A 29 -9.32 7.02 2.85
N PHE A 30 -8.25 7.71 3.24
CA PHE A 30 -6.91 7.14 3.40
C PHE A 30 -6.52 6.93 4.87
N ASP A 31 -7.35 7.35 5.82
CA ASP A 31 -7.06 7.13 7.23
C ASP A 31 -7.13 5.63 7.57
N PRO A 32 -6.21 5.14 8.41
CA PRO A 32 -6.30 3.79 8.95
C PRO A 32 -7.58 3.69 9.80
N PRO A 33 -8.40 2.63 9.63
CA PRO A 33 -9.59 2.46 10.46
C PRO A 33 -9.22 2.37 11.95
N PRO A 34 -10.04 2.93 12.86
CA PRO A 34 -9.82 2.75 14.29
C PRO A 34 -9.90 1.26 14.63
N GLY A 35 -8.90 0.74 15.36
CA GLY A 35 -8.80 -0.68 15.71
C GLY A 35 -8.33 -1.60 14.57
N SER A 36 -8.02 -1.07 13.38
CA SER A 36 -7.46 -1.89 12.30
C SER A 36 -6.09 -2.41 12.70
N ASN A 37 -5.89 -3.73 12.57
CA ASN A 37 -4.57 -4.32 12.57
C ASN A 37 -4.14 -4.49 11.11
N PRO A 38 -3.16 -3.74 10.60
CA PRO A 38 -2.73 -3.83 9.21
C PRO A 38 -2.25 -5.22 8.78
N ALA A 39 -1.92 -6.10 9.74
CA ALA A 39 -1.56 -7.50 9.46
C ALA A 39 -2.76 -8.44 9.27
N HIS A 40 -3.97 -8.05 9.69
CA HIS A 40 -5.15 -8.93 9.73
C HIS A 40 -6.37 -8.37 8.98
N ASP A 41 -6.33 -7.13 8.54
CA ASP A 41 -7.46 -6.49 7.88
C ASP A 41 -7.56 -6.97 6.41
N ALA A 42 -8.35 -8.01 6.19
CA ALA A 42 -8.42 -8.74 4.91
C ALA A 42 -9.10 -7.94 3.79
N GLU A 43 -9.92 -6.95 4.12
CA GLU A 43 -10.70 -6.20 3.13
C GLU A 43 -10.02 -4.91 2.67
N ARG A 44 -9.12 -4.36 3.51
CA ARG A 44 -8.46 -3.08 3.25
C ARG A 44 -7.08 -3.02 3.87
N HIS A 45 -6.07 -2.75 3.04
CA HIS A 45 -4.73 -2.42 3.50
C HIS A 45 -4.49 -0.92 3.31
N ALA A 46 -4.48 -0.17 4.41
CA ALA A 46 -4.04 1.21 4.44
C ALA A 46 -2.50 1.27 4.48
N LEU A 47 -1.92 2.14 3.66
CA LEU A 47 -0.49 2.31 3.50
C LEU A 47 -0.15 3.79 3.61
N VAL A 48 1.03 4.10 4.16
CA VAL A 48 1.64 5.42 4.04
C VAL A 48 2.76 5.40 3.02
N VAL A 49 2.90 6.49 2.28
CA VAL A 49 3.97 6.72 1.31
C VAL A 49 5.01 7.62 1.96
N THR A 50 6.24 7.14 2.05
CA THR A 50 7.35 7.87 2.69
C THR A 50 8.51 8.07 1.73
N MET A 51 9.19 9.21 1.85
CA MET A 51 10.48 9.45 1.20
C MET A 51 11.62 9.19 2.20
N PRO A 52 12.33 8.05 2.10
CA PRO A 52 13.42 7.71 3.03
C PRO A 52 14.54 8.76 3.02
N HIS A 53 14.93 9.25 1.84
CA HIS A 53 16.00 10.24 1.67
C HIS A 53 15.67 11.63 2.23
N ALA A 54 14.40 11.89 2.55
CA ALA A 54 13.92 13.14 3.15
C ALA A 54 13.62 12.98 4.66
N GLY A 55 14.41 12.17 5.36
CA GLY A 55 14.23 11.89 6.79
C GLY A 55 13.00 11.02 7.08
N ALA A 56 12.70 10.06 6.21
CA ALA A 56 11.51 9.20 6.30
C ALA A 56 10.18 9.97 6.39
N ARG A 57 10.11 11.14 5.73
CA ARG A 57 8.92 11.99 5.73
C ARG A 57 7.75 11.28 5.07
N ILE A 58 6.58 11.34 5.70
CA ILE A 58 5.31 10.94 5.10
C ILE A 58 4.91 12.01 4.08
N ILE A 59 4.63 11.60 2.85
CA ILE A 59 4.30 12.49 1.74
C ILE A 59 2.95 12.18 1.09
N GLY A 60 2.32 11.08 1.51
CA GLY A 60 1.05 10.63 0.99
C GLY A 60 0.57 9.35 1.65
N ALA A 61 -0.50 8.81 1.11
CA ALA A 61 -1.12 7.58 1.55
C ALA A 61 -1.60 6.77 0.35
N ALA A 62 -1.77 5.47 0.55
CA ALA A 62 -2.34 4.58 -0.43
C ALA A 62 -3.25 3.57 0.25
N THR A 63 -4.15 2.98 -0.53
CA THR A 63 -5.03 1.92 -0.07
C THR A 63 -5.12 0.82 -1.10
N LEU A 64 -5.10 -0.41 -0.63
CA LEU A 64 -5.61 -1.56 -1.37
C LEU A 64 -6.93 -1.97 -0.75
N ARG A 65 -7.97 -2.11 -1.56
CA ARG A 65 -9.29 -2.57 -1.11
C ARG A 65 -9.74 -3.76 -1.94
N ALA A 66 -10.24 -4.79 -1.27
CA ALA A 66 -10.92 -5.90 -1.92
C ALA A 66 -12.09 -5.37 -2.78
N HIS A 67 -12.15 -5.77 -4.05
CA HIS A 67 -13.25 -5.41 -4.95
C HIS A 67 -13.45 -6.48 -6.02
N GLY A 68 -14.48 -7.32 -5.85
CA GLY A 68 -14.63 -8.54 -6.64
C GLY A 68 -13.39 -9.44 -6.48
N ASN A 69 -12.94 -10.04 -7.57
CA ASN A 69 -11.80 -10.97 -7.58
C ASN A 69 -10.41 -10.32 -7.53
N GLY A 70 -10.32 -9.03 -7.17
CA GLY A 70 -9.07 -8.29 -7.26
C GLY A 70 -8.94 -7.16 -6.26
N TRP A 71 -7.74 -6.59 -6.21
CA TRP A 71 -7.39 -5.46 -5.37
C TRP A 71 -7.56 -4.16 -6.13
N LYS A 72 -8.48 -3.31 -5.67
CA LYS A 72 -8.56 -1.92 -6.13
C LYS A 72 -7.48 -1.10 -5.43
N ARG A 73 -6.68 -0.40 -6.23
CA ARG A 73 -5.60 0.49 -5.79
C ARG A 73 -6.10 1.93 -5.80
N ALA A 74 -5.70 2.69 -4.79
CA ALA A 74 -5.81 4.14 -4.81
C ALA A 74 -4.61 4.74 -4.07
N ALA A 75 -4.14 5.87 -4.56
CA ALA A 75 -3.08 6.63 -3.93
C ALA A 75 -3.47 8.10 -3.86
N TRP A 76 -2.92 8.79 -2.86
CA TRP A 76 -3.00 10.22 -2.72
C TRP A 76 -1.65 10.75 -2.28
N LEU A 77 -1.18 11.78 -2.96
CA LEU A 77 -0.01 12.55 -2.60
C LEU A 77 -0.41 13.94 -2.12
N ALA A 78 0.28 14.41 -1.09
CA ALA A 78 0.11 15.78 -0.62
C ALA A 78 0.46 16.75 -1.76
N PRO A 79 -0.23 17.89 -1.90
CA PRO A 79 -0.09 18.77 -3.05
C PRO A 79 1.36 19.17 -3.39
N ALA A 80 2.21 19.34 -2.37
CA ALA A 80 3.62 19.68 -2.53
C ALA A 80 4.46 18.64 -3.29
N TYR A 81 3.97 17.40 -3.46
CA TYR A 81 4.72 16.29 -4.05
C TYR A 81 4.15 15.78 -5.39
N ARG A 82 2.99 16.29 -5.86
CA ARG A 82 2.30 15.78 -7.05
C ARG A 82 3.08 15.96 -8.37
N ASN A 83 3.90 17.01 -8.46
CA ASN A 83 4.64 17.32 -9.69
C ASN A 83 6.06 16.70 -9.73
N LEU A 84 6.38 15.79 -8.81
CA LEU A 84 7.69 15.15 -8.74
C LEU A 84 7.78 13.85 -9.55
N GLY A 85 6.73 13.49 -10.31
CA GLY A 85 6.69 12.26 -11.10
C GLY A 85 6.54 10.98 -10.27
N LEU A 86 6.19 11.10 -8.98
CA LEU A 86 6.11 9.98 -8.04
C LEU A 86 4.88 9.09 -8.25
N ASP A 87 3.85 9.56 -8.96
CA ASP A 87 2.60 8.81 -9.15
C ASP A 87 2.83 7.45 -9.83
N ALA A 88 3.64 7.44 -10.89
CA ALA A 88 3.97 6.21 -11.62
C ALA A 88 4.74 5.21 -10.74
N GLU A 89 5.63 5.70 -9.89
CA GLU A 89 6.40 4.86 -8.96
C GLU A 89 5.50 4.25 -7.89
N ILE A 90 4.55 5.02 -7.35
CA ILE A 90 3.56 4.53 -6.38
C ILE A 90 2.67 3.47 -7.03
N GLU A 91 2.15 3.72 -8.23
CA GLU A 91 1.30 2.77 -8.94
C GLU A 91 2.04 1.46 -9.27
N ALA A 92 3.30 1.54 -9.68
CA ALA A 92 4.15 0.37 -9.90
C ALA A 92 4.39 -0.41 -8.60
N ALA A 93 4.71 0.27 -7.50
CA ALA A 93 4.88 -0.36 -6.19
C ALA A 93 3.59 -1.05 -5.72
N LEU A 94 2.43 -0.39 -5.87
CA LEU A 94 1.14 -0.99 -5.54
C LEU A 94 0.80 -2.17 -6.45
N ALA A 95 1.13 -2.11 -7.75
CA ALA A 95 0.97 -3.24 -8.67
C ALA A 95 1.75 -4.47 -8.18
N SER A 96 3.04 -4.29 -7.88
CA SER A 96 3.90 -5.34 -7.33
C SER A 96 3.34 -5.90 -6.02
N LEU A 97 2.74 -5.05 -5.17
CA LEU A 97 2.12 -5.50 -3.93
C LEU A 97 0.95 -6.46 -4.15
N THR A 98 0.06 -6.12 -5.08
CA THR A 98 -1.10 -6.96 -5.40
C THR A 98 -0.70 -8.31 -5.98
N GLN A 99 0.52 -8.45 -6.52
CA GLN A 99 1.04 -9.72 -6.99
C GLN A 99 1.46 -10.67 -5.87
N VAL A 100 1.72 -10.18 -4.65
CA VAL A 100 2.14 -11.03 -3.52
C VAL A 100 1.05 -11.21 -2.47
N LEU A 101 0.01 -10.36 -2.50
CA LEU A 101 -1.15 -10.52 -1.65
C LEU A 101 -2.00 -11.74 -2.08
N PRO A 102 -2.64 -12.43 -1.12
CA PRO A 102 -3.65 -13.43 -1.44
C PRO A 102 -4.81 -12.77 -2.21
N SER A 103 -5.57 -13.58 -2.96
CA SER A 103 -6.81 -13.07 -3.53
C SER A 103 -7.74 -12.63 -2.39
N PRO A 104 -8.41 -11.48 -2.53
CA PRO A 104 -9.26 -10.95 -1.47
C PRO A 104 -10.48 -11.85 -1.16
N ASP A 105 -10.88 -12.71 -2.09
CA ASP A 105 -11.99 -13.67 -1.91
C ASP A 105 -11.66 -14.85 -0.99
N GLY A 106 -10.48 -14.86 -0.34
CA GLY A 106 -10.03 -15.98 0.49
C GLY A 106 -9.66 -17.25 -0.30
N GLY A 107 -9.73 -17.20 -1.64
CA GLY A 107 -9.21 -18.25 -2.50
C GLY A 107 -7.71 -18.39 -2.28
N GLN A 108 -7.32 -19.51 -1.64
CA GLN A 108 -5.92 -19.90 -1.55
C GLN A 108 -5.31 -19.78 -2.95
N ARG A 109 -4.29 -18.91 -3.09
CA ARG A 109 -3.36 -19.09 -4.18
C ARG A 109 -2.73 -20.45 -3.96
N VAL A 110 -3.19 -21.44 -4.71
CA VAL A 110 -2.48 -22.70 -4.87
C VAL A 110 -1.12 -22.30 -5.41
N MET A 111 -0.14 -22.25 -4.52
CA MET A 111 1.25 -22.08 -4.88
C MET A 111 1.57 -23.31 -5.72
N ARG A 112 1.50 -23.17 -7.05
CA ARG A 112 2.00 -24.20 -7.96
C ARG A 112 3.50 -24.27 -7.71
N THR A 113 3.90 -25.22 -6.87
CA THR A 113 5.28 -25.71 -6.83
C THR A 113 5.67 -26.00 -8.27
N PRO A 114 6.81 -25.50 -8.78
CA PRO A 114 7.27 -25.91 -10.08
C PRO A 114 7.39 -27.43 -10.06
N ASP A 115 6.79 -28.10 -11.04
CA ASP A 115 6.96 -29.53 -11.24
C ASP A 115 8.46 -29.79 -11.27
N LEU A 116 8.97 -30.43 -10.22
CA LEU A 116 10.27 -31.06 -10.24
C LEU A 116 10.17 -32.12 -11.31
N ILE A 117 10.68 -31.78 -12.50
CA ILE A 117 10.90 -32.70 -13.60
C ILE A 117 11.74 -33.84 -13.02
N ALA A 118 11.09 -34.97 -12.77
CA ALA A 118 11.76 -36.21 -12.45
C ALA A 118 12.58 -36.62 -13.67
N ALA A 119 13.83 -37.01 -13.39
CA ALA A 119 14.90 -37.33 -14.31
C ALA A 119 14.56 -38.46 -15.31
#